data_AF-A0A538K004-F1
#
_entry.id   AF-A0A538K004-F1
#
_cell.length_a   1.000
_cell.length_b   1.000
_cell.length_c   1.000
_cell.angle_alpha   90.00
_cell.angle_beta   90.00
_cell.angle_gamma   90.00
#
_symmetry.space_group_name_H-M   'P 1'
#
loop_
_entity.id
_entity.type
_entity.pdbx_description
1 polymer ?
#
loop_
_entity_poly.entity_id
_entity_poly.type
_entity_poly.pdbx_seq_one_letter_code
_entity_poly.pdbx_strand_id
1 'polypeptide(L)'
;MKRSAALALVVLAAAMVLPAGPLAASPNGSAGDMPAYYDGQLFTINFKQQPSGGEASLLTHNGSINTIYMSDQAEAAGVMFSSVLDAIQGDGFNPLWQEVQIVFNTVPPQQFFSDNQILAAAAAGQITLVPTTEVYRCSVVGTK
;
A
#
# COMPACT_ATOMS: atom_id res chain seq x y z
N MET A 1 -39.33 0.55 58.21
CA MET A 1 -39.52 1.83 57.50
C MET A 1 -38.18 2.30 56.96
N LYS A 2 -38.07 2.46 55.62
CA LYS A 2 -37.23 3.40 54.82
C LYS A 2 -35.86 3.83 55.45
N ARG A 3 -34.69 3.72 54.81
CA ARG A 3 -34.30 4.31 53.50
C ARG A 3 -32.94 3.75 53.02
N SER A 4 -32.82 3.65 51.69
CA SER A 4 -31.64 3.30 50.88
C SER A 4 -30.55 4.39 50.85
N ALA A 5 -29.29 4.01 50.59
CA ALA A 5 -28.24 4.79 49.88
C ALA A 5 -27.04 3.84 49.61
N ALA A 6 -26.83 3.32 48.40
CA ALA A 6 -26.25 3.92 47.19
C ALA A 6 -24.72 3.72 47.07
N LEU A 7 -24.36 2.98 46.01
CA LEU A 7 -23.06 2.66 45.42
C LEU A 7 -22.03 3.80 45.36
N ALA A 8 -20.75 3.42 45.39
CA ALA A 8 -19.76 3.99 44.48
C ALA A 8 -18.67 2.94 44.15
N LEU A 9 -18.81 2.26 43.01
CA LEU A 9 -17.75 1.47 42.40
C LEU A 9 -17.00 2.39 41.42
N VAL A 10 -15.78 2.79 41.77
CA VAL A 10 -14.91 3.58 40.88
C VAL A 10 -14.25 2.61 39.90
N VAL A 11 -14.79 2.52 38.68
CA VAL A 11 -14.14 1.82 37.57
C VAL A 11 -13.17 2.79 36.91
N LEU A 12 -11.88 2.57 37.11
CA LEU A 12 -10.80 3.33 36.48
C LEU A 12 -10.62 2.82 35.04
N ALA A 13 -11.20 3.54 34.08
CA ALA A 13 -11.00 3.27 32.65
C ALA A 13 -9.62 3.78 32.22
N ALA A 14 -8.66 2.87 32.04
CA ALA A 14 -7.39 3.16 31.39
C ALA A 14 -7.63 3.27 29.87
N ALA A 15 -7.71 4.50 29.35
CA ALA A 15 -7.72 4.74 27.92
C ALA A 15 -6.35 4.40 27.34
N MET A 16 -6.24 3.25 26.67
CA MET A 16 -5.09 2.92 25.83
C MET A 16 -5.08 3.88 24.64
N VAL A 17 -4.25 4.92 24.72
CA VAL A 17 -3.88 5.73 23.56
C VAL A 17 -2.93 4.89 22.72
N LEU A 18 -3.43 4.31 21.64
CA LEU A 18 -2.59 3.70 20.60
C LEU A 18 -1.77 4.83 19.95
N PRO A 19 -0.43 4.77 19.95
CA PRO A 19 0.35 5.69 19.14
C PRO A 19 0.08 5.39 17.68
N ALA A 20 -0.40 6.39 16.93
CA ALA A 20 -0.37 6.35 15.47
C ALA A 20 1.11 6.27 15.07
N GLY A 21 1.53 5.11 14.56
CA GLY A 21 2.88 4.92 14.04
C GLY A 21 3.16 5.92 12.90
N PRO A 22 4.42 6.33 12.71
CA PRO A 22 4.78 7.15 11.57
C PRO A 22 4.36 6.45 10.28
N LEU A 23 3.71 7.18 9.38
CA LEU A 23 3.48 6.74 8.01
C LEU A 23 4.86 6.57 7.38
N ALA A 24 5.29 5.33 7.23
CA ALA A 24 6.58 5.02 6.64
C ALA A 24 6.60 5.55 5.22
N ALA A 25 7.57 6.42 4.92
CA ALA A 25 7.80 6.85 3.55
C ALA A 25 8.63 5.77 2.86
N SER A 26 8.15 5.24 1.74
CA SER A 26 8.87 4.22 0.97
C SER A 26 10.13 4.84 0.36
N PRO A 27 11.32 4.21 0.50
CA PRO A 27 12.53 4.68 -0.16
C PRO A 27 12.41 4.66 -1.70
N ASN A 28 11.39 3.98 -2.23
CA ASN A 28 11.12 3.85 -3.66
C ASN A 28 10.43 5.08 -4.28
N GLY A 29 10.12 6.11 -3.49
CA GLY A 29 9.43 7.33 -3.95
C GLY A 29 10.28 8.39 -4.66
N SER A 30 11.58 8.14 -4.92
CA SER A 30 12.44 9.12 -5.59
C SER A 30 11.99 9.35 -7.03
N ALA A 31 11.90 10.61 -7.46
CA ALA A 31 11.44 10.95 -8.80
C ALA A 31 12.39 10.37 -9.88
N GLY A 32 11.87 9.53 -10.79
CA GLY A 32 12.70 8.96 -11.86
C GLY A 32 12.02 7.84 -12.64
N ASP A 33 12.79 7.26 -13.56
CA ASP A 33 12.35 6.11 -14.34
C ASP A 33 12.75 4.81 -13.63
N MET A 34 11.79 3.90 -13.44
CA MET A 34 12.02 2.62 -12.77
C MET A 34 11.28 1.46 -13.47
N PRO A 35 11.77 0.21 -13.34
CA PRO A 35 11.08 -0.95 -13.90
C PRO A 35 9.86 -1.35 -13.06
N ALA A 36 8.77 -1.74 -13.73
CA ALA A 36 7.59 -2.30 -13.07
C ALA A 36 6.91 -3.36 -13.96
N TYR A 37 6.36 -4.40 -13.35
CA TYR A 37 5.63 -5.46 -14.04
C TYR A 37 4.17 -5.08 -14.27
N TYR A 38 3.66 -5.43 -15.44
CA TYR A 38 2.23 -5.48 -15.76
C TYR A 38 1.96 -6.75 -16.55
N ASP A 39 1.07 -7.62 -16.04
CA ASP A 39 0.71 -8.90 -16.68
C ASP A 39 1.89 -9.73 -17.20
N GLY A 40 2.95 -9.84 -16.38
CA GLY A 40 4.14 -10.62 -16.69
C GLY A 40 5.17 -9.91 -17.57
N GLN A 41 4.88 -8.69 -18.05
CA GLN A 41 5.77 -7.91 -18.89
C GLN A 41 6.41 -6.77 -18.09
N LEU A 42 7.68 -6.49 -18.36
CA LEU A 42 8.42 -5.43 -17.69
C LEU A 42 8.32 -4.13 -18.48
N PHE A 43 7.86 -3.08 -17.83
CA PHE A 43 7.75 -1.73 -18.36
C PHE A 43 8.72 -0.80 -17.65
N THR A 44 9.05 0.30 -18.32
CA THR A 44 9.66 1.46 -17.69
C THR A 44 8.56 2.46 -17.38
N ILE A 45 8.46 2.85 -16.10
CA ILE A 45 7.52 3.88 -15.64
C ILE A 45 8.28 5.08 -15.13
N ASN A 46 7.73 6.27 -15.36
CA ASN A 46 8.14 7.46 -14.63
C ASN A 46 7.36 7.49 -13.32
N PHE A 47 8.05 7.60 -12.20
CA PHE A 47 7.50 7.47 -10.87
C PHE A 47 7.87 8.71 -10.05
N LYS A 48 6.87 9.37 -9.45
CA LYS A 48 7.11 10.54 -8.61
C LYS A 48 6.12 10.63 -7.47
N GLN A 49 6.62 10.59 -6.24
CA GLN A 49 5.81 10.78 -5.04
C GLN A 49 5.15 12.16 -5.01
N GLN A 50 3.89 12.20 -4.59
CA GLN A 50 3.20 13.46 -4.31
C GLN A 50 3.72 14.10 -3.02
N PRO A 51 3.73 15.43 -2.93
CA PRO A 51 4.11 16.12 -1.70
C PRO A 51 3.19 15.76 -0.53
N SER A 52 3.77 15.72 0.66
CA SER A 52 3.04 15.48 1.90
C SER A 52 1.95 16.52 2.16
N GLY A 53 0.80 16.05 2.63
CA GLY A 53 -0.38 16.87 2.96
C GLY A 53 -1.43 16.95 1.86
N GLY A 54 -1.17 16.36 0.68
CA GLY A 54 -2.12 16.28 -0.42
C GLY A 54 -2.77 14.90 -0.59
N GLU A 55 -2.14 13.85 -0.07
CA GLU A 55 -2.44 12.46 -0.39
C GLU A 55 -3.81 12.03 0.15
N ALA A 56 -4.17 12.42 1.37
CA ALA A 56 -5.49 12.12 1.94
C ALA A 56 -6.63 12.70 1.08
N SER A 57 -6.44 13.91 0.54
CA SER A 57 -7.40 14.54 -0.38
C SER A 57 -7.47 13.78 -1.71
N LEU A 58 -6.33 13.40 -2.27
CA LEU A 58 -6.26 12.62 -3.50
C LEU A 58 -6.94 11.26 -3.36
N LEU A 59 -6.69 10.54 -2.26
CA LEU A 59 -7.32 9.26 -1.96
C LEU A 59 -8.83 9.39 -1.75
N THR A 60 -9.28 10.47 -1.09
CA THR A 60 -10.71 10.69 -0.82
C THR A 60 -11.49 11.06 -2.08
N HIS A 61 -10.89 11.85 -2.97
CA HIS A 61 -11.61 12.44 -4.12
C HIS A 61 -11.38 11.69 -5.44
N ASN A 62 -10.41 10.78 -5.52
CA ASN A 62 -10.13 10.02 -6.73
C ASN A 62 -10.60 8.56 -6.60
N GLY A 63 -11.87 8.32 -6.94
CA GLY A 63 -12.49 6.99 -6.88
C GLY A 63 -11.98 5.98 -7.92
N SER A 64 -11.02 6.36 -8.75
CA SER A 64 -10.39 5.49 -9.76
C SER A 64 -8.87 5.56 -9.66
N ILE A 65 -8.33 5.73 -8.46
CA ILE A 65 -6.88 5.69 -8.24
C ILE A 65 -6.36 4.28 -8.52
N ASN A 66 -5.27 4.18 -9.26
CA ASN A 66 -4.63 2.90 -9.58
C ASN A 66 -3.78 2.41 -8.40
N THR A 67 -3.35 1.15 -8.44
CA THR A 67 -2.55 0.52 -7.40
C THR A 67 -1.16 0.18 -7.93
N ILE A 68 -0.14 0.60 -7.18
CA ILE A 68 1.21 0.08 -7.36
C ILE A 68 1.56 -0.79 -6.17
N TYR A 69 1.86 -2.05 -6.44
CA TYR A 69 2.25 -3.01 -5.42
C TYR A 69 3.76 -2.99 -5.23
N MET A 70 4.19 -2.90 -3.97
CA MET A 70 5.60 -2.92 -3.56
C MET A 70 5.80 -3.90 -2.39
N SER A 71 7.05 -4.22 -2.05
CA SER A 71 7.33 -5.04 -0.88
C SER A 71 8.69 -4.72 -0.27
N ASP A 72 8.68 -3.82 0.71
CA ASP A 72 9.86 -3.51 1.52
C ASP A 72 10.35 -4.74 2.29
N GLN A 73 9.44 -5.65 2.67
CA GLN A 73 9.79 -6.90 3.33
C GLN A 73 10.60 -7.83 2.41
N ALA A 74 10.28 -7.87 1.11
CA ALA A 74 11.07 -8.64 0.15
C ALA A 74 12.48 -8.04 -0.01
N GLU A 75 12.58 -6.73 -0.15
CA GLU A 75 13.87 -6.05 -0.26
C GLU A 75 14.73 -6.24 1.00
N ALA A 76 14.13 -6.12 2.19
CA ALA A 76 14.79 -6.39 3.46
C ALA A 76 15.26 -7.85 3.61
N ALA A 77 14.58 -8.79 2.95
CA ALA A 77 14.98 -10.19 2.87
C ALA A 77 16.04 -10.47 1.79
N GLY A 78 16.52 -9.44 1.08
CA GLY A 78 17.50 -9.57 0.00
C GLY A 78 16.91 -10.00 -1.34
N VAL A 79 15.58 -9.98 -1.48
CA VAL A 79 14.89 -10.26 -2.73
C VAL A 79 14.61 -8.93 -3.43
N MET A 80 15.21 -8.73 -4.60
CA MET A 80 14.87 -7.56 -5.43
C MET A 80 13.39 -7.63 -5.82
N PHE A 81 12.64 -6.56 -5.57
CA PHE A 81 11.22 -6.49 -5.88
C PHE A 81 10.95 -5.33 -6.84
N SER A 82 10.73 -5.65 -8.11
CA SER A 82 10.18 -4.67 -9.06
C SER A 82 8.69 -4.52 -8.79
N SER A 83 8.20 -3.28 -8.76
CA SER A 83 6.79 -3.00 -8.49
C SER A 83 5.87 -3.69 -9.49
N VAL A 84 4.64 -3.98 -9.08
CA VAL A 84 3.62 -4.57 -9.96
C VAL A 84 2.46 -3.59 -10.11
N LEU A 85 1.99 -3.42 -11.33
CA LEU A 85 0.96 -2.46 -11.73
C LEU A 85 -0.38 -3.17 -11.93
N ASP A 86 -1.49 -2.50 -11.60
CA ASP A 86 -2.86 -2.98 -11.84
C ASP A 86 -3.50 -2.44 -13.14
N ALA A 87 -2.88 -1.46 -13.79
CA ALA A 87 -3.41 -0.83 -15.00
C ALA A 87 -2.30 -0.17 -15.82
N ILE A 88 -2.49 -0.04 -17.14
CA ILE A 88 -1.60 0.74 -18.02
C ILE A 88 -2.41 1.57 -19.00
N GLN A 89 -1.77 2.46 -19.75
CA GLN A 89 -2.46 3.26 -20.77
C GLN A 89 -3.19 2.35 -21.77
N GLY A 90 -4.48 2.58 -21.96
CA GLY A 90 -5.35 1.71 -22.76
C GLY A 90 -6.13 0.67 -21.95
N ASP A 91 -5.83 0.54 -20.65
CA ASP A 91 -6.49 -0.40 -19.73
C ASP A 91 -6.68 0.25 -18.34
N GLY A 92 -7.76 1.01 -18.16
CA GLY A 92 -8.14 1.57 -16.85
C GLY A 92 -7.25 2.67 -16.28
N PHE A 93 -6.22 3.14 -17.00
CA PHE A 93 -5.20 4.06 -16.50
C PHE A 93 -5.72 5.35 -15.85
N ASN A 94 -5.29 5.57 -14.60
CA ASN A 94 -5.27 6.86 -13.91
C ASN A 94 -3.81 7.29 -13.71
N PRO A 95 -3.44 8.57 -13.90
CA PRO A 95 -2.09 9.03 -13.63
C PRO A 95 -1.74 9.07 -12.12
N LEU A 96 -2.70 8.84 -11.23
CA LEU A 96 -2.49 8.77 -9.78
C LEU A 96 -2.60 7.33 -9.28
N TRP A 97 -1.62 6.94 -8.47
CA TRP A 97 -1.40 5.57 -8.03
C TRP A 97 -1.15 5.55 -6.53
N GLN A 98 -1.88 4.72 -5.80
CA GLN A 98 -1.66 4.47 -4.38
C GLN A 98 -0.69 3.31 -4.19
N GLU A 99 0.25 3.44 -3.26
CA GLU A 99 1.07 2.30 -2.85
C GLU A 99 0.27 1.29 -2.04
N VAL A 100 0.50 0.01 -2.33
CA VAL A 100 0.07 -1.10 -1.47
C VAL A 100 1.29 -1.97 -1.18
N GLN A 101 1.62 -2.08 0.10
CA GLN A 101 2.71 -2.94 0.56
C GLN A 101 2.23 -4.39 0.68
N ILE A 102 2.97 -5.29 0.06
CA ILE A 102 2.82 -6.73 0.18
C ILE A 102 3.62 -7.19 1.39
N VAL A 103 2.91 -7.77 2.36
CA VAL A 103 3.48 -8.43 3.53
C VAL A 103 3.27 -9.94 3.39
N PHE A 104 4.35 -10.69 3.26
CA PHE A 104 4.39 -12.15 3.22
C PHE A 104 4.07 -12.76 4.58
N ASN A 105 3.08 -13.66 4.62
CA ASN A 105 2.63 -14.36 5.83
C ASN A 105 3.15 -15.80 5.88
N THR A 106 2.73 -16.63 4.91
CA THR A 106 2.92 -18.09 4.95
C THR A 106 3.85 -18.61 3.85
N VAL A 107 4.25 -17.75 2.92
CA VAL A 107 5.19 -18.06 1.83
C VAL A 107 6.42 -17.17 1.97
N PRO A 108 7.62 -17.61 1.52
CA PRO A 108 8.81 -16.77 1.58
C PRO A 108 8.65 -15.54 0.67
N PRO A 109 9.34 -14.41 1.00
CA PRO A 109 9.36 -13.25 0.12
C PRO A 109 9.85 -13.62 -1.29
N GLN A 110 9.13 -13.14 -2.30
CA GLN A 110 9.39 -13.44 -3.71
C GLN A 110 8.87 -12.31 -4.61
N GLN A 111 9.30 -12.30 -5.87
CA GLN A 111 8.71 -11.43 -6.90
C GLN A 111 7.34 -11.97 -7.34
N PHE A 112 6.39 -11.06 -7.55
CA PHE A 112 5.16 -11.32 -8.31
C PHE A 112 5.23 -10.62 -9.68
N PHE A 113 4.54 -11.14 -10.67
CA PHE A 113 4.65 -10.62 -12.04
C PHE A 113 3.33 -10.02 -12.57
N SER A 114 2.23 -10.18 -11.85
CA SER A 114 0.96 -9.53 -12.15
C SER A 114 0.13 -9.31 -10.88
N ASP A 115 -0.76 -8.33 -10.92
CA ASP A 115 -1.76 -8.05 -9.89
C ASP A 115 -2.67 -9.27 -9.67
N ASN A 116 -3.04 -10.00 -10.73
CA ASN A 116 -3.80 -11.23 -10.65
C ASN A 116 -3.13 -12.29 -9.74
N GLN A 117 -1.79 -12.44 -9.82
CA GLN A 117 -1.05 -13.33 -8.92
C GLN A 117 -1.08 -12.83 -7.48
N ILE A 118 -0.94 -11.53 -7.27
CA ILE A 118 -0.96 -10.88 -5.96
C ILE A 118 -2.34 -11.07 -5.32
N LEU A 119 -3.42 -10.77 -6.03
CA LEU A 119 -4.79 -10.90 -5.54
C LEU A 119 -5.13 -12.35 -5.22
N ALA A 120 -4.67 -13.31 -6.04
CA ALA A 120 -4.83 -14.73 -5.74
C ALA A 120 -4.08 -15.15 -4.47
N ALA A 121 -2.83 -14.69 -4.29
CA ALA A 121 -2.05 -14.96 -3.09
C ALA A 121 -2.67 -14.33 -1.82
N ALA A 122 -3.20 -13.12 -1.94
CA ALA A 122 -3.92 -12.44 -0.86
C ALA A 122 -5.20 -13.19 -0.48
N ALA A 123 -5.99 -13.62 -1.48
CA ALA A 123 -7.20 -14.42 -1.25
C ALA A 123 -6.89 -15.79 -0.61
N ALA A 124 -5.72 -16.35 -0.91
CA ALA A 124 -5.24 -17.58 -0.28
C ALA A 124 -4.63 -17.37 1.14
N GLY A 125 -4.58 -16.13 1.63
CA GLY A 125 -3.99 -15.78 2.93
C GLY A 125 -2.46 -15.84 2.98
N GLN A 126 -1.81 -16.02 1.82
CA GLN A 126 -0.35 -16.16 1.73
C GLN A 126 0.38 -14.84 1.96
N ILE A 127 -0.28 -13.74 1.58
CA ILE A 127 0.19 -12.37 1.77
C ILE A 127 -0.94 -11.50 2.34
N THR A 128 -0.58 -10.38 2.94
CA THR A 128 -1.47 -9.30 3.34
C THR A 128 -1.17 -8.08 2.50
N LEU A 129 -2.21 -7.43 1.97
CA LEU A 129 -2.11 -6.17 1.24
C LEU A 129 -2.37 -5.02 2.21
N VAL A 130 -1.38 -4.14 2.37
CA VAL A 130 -1.43 -3.00 3.28
C VAL A 130 -1.39 -1.71 2.46
N PRO A 131 -2.55 -1.08 2.16
CA PRO A 131 -2.57 0.22 1.52
C PRO A 131 -1.83 1.25 2.38
N THR A 132 -0.95 2.02 1.74
CA THR A 132 -0.28 3.13 2.40
C THR A 132 -1.01 4.44 2.10
N THR A 133 -0.59 5.53 2.74
CA THR A 133 -1.08 6.86 2.39
C THR A 133 -0.30 7.49 1.23
N GLU A 134 0.71 6.81 0.70
CA GLU A 134 1.57 7.37 -0.35
C GLU A 134 0.85 7.30 -1.69
N VAL A 135 0.86 8.45 -2.37
CA VAL A 135 0.32 8.59 -3.72
C VAL A 135 1.41 9.05 -4.65
N TYR A 136 1.45 8.43 -5.81
CA TYR A 136 2.42 8.68 -6.86
C TYR A 136 1.73 9.19 -8.10
N ARG A 137 2.43 10.05 -8.83
CA ARG A 137 2.12 10.29 -10.24
C ARG A 137 2.95 9.34 -11.07
N CYS A 138 2.28 8.57 -11.91
CA CYS A 138 2.93 7.57 -12.74
C CYS A 138 2.53 7.71 -14.21
N SER A 139 3.45 7.36 -15.10
CA SER A 139 3.17 7.16 -16.52
C SER A 139 4.05 6.06 -17.06
N VAL A 140 3.48 5.19 -17.91
CA VAL A 140 4.27 4.21 -18.66
C VAL A 140 5.02 4.93 -19.78
N VAL A 141 6.32 4.72 -19.84
CA VAL A 141 7.25 5.39 -20.79
C VAL A 141 7.63 4.45 -21.94
N GLY A 142 7.57 3.14 -21.71
CA GLY A 142 7.79 2.11 -22.75
C GLY A 142 7.99 0.72 -22.16
N THR A 143 8.08 -0.29 -23.04
CA THR A 143 8.51 -1.65 -22.68
C THR A 143 10.01 -1.67 -22.41
N LYS A 144 10.47 -2.49 -21.45
CA LYS A 144 11.90 -2.64 -21.16
C LYS A 144 12.56 -3.72 -22.01
#